data_AF-A0A0M1JT40-F1
#
_entry.id   AF-A0A0M1JT40-F1
#
_cell.length_a   1.000
_cell.length_b   1.000
_cell.length_c   1.000
_cell.angle_alpha   90.00
_cell.angle_beta   90.00
_cell.angle_gamma   90.00
#
_symmetry.space_group_name_H-M   'P 1'
#
loop_
_entity.id
_entity.type
_entity.pdbx_description
1 polymer ?
#
loop_
_entity_poly.entity_id
_entity_poly.type
_entity_poly.pdbx_seq_one_letter_code
_entity_poly.pdbx_strand_id
1 'polypeptide(L)'
;MGDAATGESLEKELAKSENLAFNRLIQNPLRLWMLCQIWQTGGGLPDTQAELYRQFVDWVYRWKADEEILNQRSEIDQALAQLALAAMKQKDEVSRFQLSESWIVKVLESRKIFKALEKLGWLNRIERLPEAIYVFYHATFQEYFAALAVDDWDDFLPRNHVNFPVPGKEYSENLSFPRRRESTIPERKPQYRIFQPQWKQVILFWLGRRDVADEKKEAFIEKLVKFDDGCGEWNFKKADRGFYEYRAYFLAAAGINEFKTCSRCDTIVKQIVQWGFGYYHQEKQQWRTFLKPIKFGAREILPQTDRKRTIQELCQILEHPQWDEDTRWQAADCLGKIDPGNQTAIAALGKVLETTKDEDTRWQAADCLGKIDPGNQTAIAALVKVIETTKNEYTRYQAAKSLGEIGQGNETAIAA
;
A
#
# COMPACT_ATOMS: atom_id res chain seq x y z
N MET A 1 -3.25 10.83 -28.76
CA MET A 1 -3.39 9.40 -29.14
C MET A 1 -2.00 8.86 -29.29
N GLY A 2 -1.61 7.86 -28.49
CA GLY A 2 -0.29 7.23 -28.56
C GLY A 2 -0.19 6.28 -29.74
N ASP A 3 0.98 6.20 -30.36
CA ASP A 3 1.34 5.22 -31.39
C ASP A 3 1.47 3.82 -30.75
N ALA A 4 0.93 2.78 -31.41
CA ALA A 4 1.03 1.39 -30.99
C ALA A 4 2.47 0.96 -30.63
N ALA A 5 3.47 1.46 -31.36
CA ALA A 5 4.89 1.16 -31.10
C ALA A 5 5.36 1.65 -29.71
N THR A 6 4.81 2.77 -29.23
CA THR A 6 5.13 3.28 -27.89
C THR A 6 4.49 2.44 -26.78
N GLY A 7 3.30 1.89 -27.04
CA GLY A 7 2.63 0.95 -26.14
C GLY A 7 3.40 -0.37 -26.02
N GLU A 8 3.76 -0.97 -27.14
CA GLU A 8 4.55 -2.23 -27.17
C GLU A 8 5.92 -2.06 -26.48
N SER A 9 6.57 -0.91 -26.66
CA SER A 9 7.83 -0.62 -25.96
C SER A 9 7.65 -0.51 -24.45
N LEU A 10 6.55 0.09 -23.97
CA LEU A 10 6.25 0.19 -22.54
C LEU A 10 5.93 -1.20 -21.96
N GLU A 11 5.13 -2.00 -22.65
CA GLU A 11 4.82 -3.37 -22.24
C GLU A 11 6.09 -4.23 -22.11
N LYS A 12 6.99 -4.14 -23.09
CA LYS A 12 8.27 -4.84 -23.05
C LYS A 12 9.14 -4.40 -21.88
N GLU A 13 9.13 -3.11 -21.53
CA GLU A 13 9.88 -2.60 -20.39
C GLU A 13 9.27 -3.08 -19.06
N LEU A 14 7.95 -3.02 -18.92
CA LEU A 14 7.21 -3.49 -17.74
C LEU A 14 7.33 -5.01 -17.52
N ALA A 15 7.50 -5.78 -18.60
CA ALA A 15 7.69 -7.22 -18.57
C ALA A 15 9.07 -7.65 -18.05
N LYS A 16 10.05 -6.73 -17.93
CA LYS A 16 11.35 -7.05 -17.34
C LYS A 16 11.19 -7.37 -15.85
N SER A 17 11.89 -8.40 -15.38
CA SER A 17 11.80 -8.91 -14.00
C SER A 17 12.11 -7.85 -12.94
N GLU A 18 13.00 -6.91 -13.25
CA GLU A 18 13.36 -5.76 -12.40
C GLU A 18 12.23 -4.72 -12.26
N ASN A 19 11.34 -4.62 -13.25
CA ASN A 19 10.23 -3.67 -13.30
C ASN A 19 8.91 -4.25 -12.78
N LEU A 20 8.87 -5.55 -12.43
CA LEU A 20 7.70 -6.19 -11.85
C LEU A 20 7.26 -5.55 -10.51
N ALA A 21 8.16 -4.87 -9.79
CA ALA A 21 7.81 -4.07 -8.60
C ALA A 21 6.94 -2.86 -8.94
N PHE A 22 7.07 -2.34 -10.16
CA PHE A 22 6.30 -1.23 -10.69
C PHE A 22 4.90 -1.64 -11.16
N ASN A 23 4.70 -2.92 -11.50
CA ASN A 23 3.41 -3.45 -11.98
C ASN A 23 2.25 -3.25 -10.99
N ARG A 24 2.52 -3.22 -9.68
CA ARG A 24 1.48 -2.88 -8.69
C ARG A 24 1.13 -1.40 -8.64
N LEU A 25 2.11 -0.53 -8.87
CA LEU A 25 1.89 0.91 -8.88
C LEU A 25 0.90 1.30 -9.98
N ILE A 26 0.91 0.55 -11.09
CA ILE A 26 0.06 0.77 -12.27
C ILE A 26 -1.22 -0.09 -12.28
N GLN A 27 -1.48 -0.92 -11.27
CA GLN A 27 -2.79 -1.59 -11.13
C GLN A 27 -3.94 -0.59 -10.90
N ASN A 28 -3.60 0.64 -10.48
CA ASN A 28 -4.55 1.74 -10.46
C ASN A 28 -4.68 2.34 -11.88
N PRO A 29 -5.88 2.36 -12.49
CA PRO A 29 -6.08 2.86 -13.85
C PRO A 29 -5.58 4.29 -14.08
N LEU A 30 -5.68 5.16 -13.06
CA LEU A 30 -5.16 6.53 -13.14
C LEU A 30 -3.63 6.53 -13.25
N ARG A 31 -2.94 5.71 -12.46
CA ARG A 31 -1.47 5.65 -12.46
C ARG A 31 -0.91 5.03 -13.74
N LEU A 32 -1.58 4.01 -14.27
CA LEU A 32 -1.26 3.46 -15.60
C LEU A 32 -1.43 4.53 -16.67
N TRP A 33 -2.55 5.25 -16.65
CA TRP A 33 -2.79 6.32 -17.60
C TRP A 33 -1.72 7.43 -17.51
N MET A 34 -1.36 7.88 -16.30
CA MET A 34 -0.28 8.85 -16.07
C MET A 34 1.05 8.36 -16.64
N LEU A 35 1.42 7.10 -16.39
CA LEU A 35 2.63 6.51 -16.93
C LEU A 35 2.63 6.51 -18.45
N CYS A 36 1.52 6.11 -19.08
CA CYS A 36 1.41 6.12 -20.54
C CYS A 36 1.67 7.52 -21.12
N GLN A 37 1.18 8.58 -20.46
CA GLN A 37 1.44 9.95 -20.90
C GLN A 37 2.92 10.33 -20.76
N ILE A 38 3.54 10.00 -19.63
CA ILE A 38 4.96 10.27 -19.35
C ILE A 38 5.85 9.54 -20.38
N TRP A 39 5.60 8.25 -20.59
CA TRP A 39 6.37 7.39 -21.48
C TRP A 39 6.32 7.86 -22.93
N GLN A 40 5.15 8.28 -23.41
CA GLN A 40 5.00 8.85 -24.77
C GLN A 40 5.87 10.09 -25.01
N THR A 41 6.25 10.81 -23.95
CA THR A 41 7.11 11.98 -24.04
C THR A 41 8.58 11.69 -23.75
N GLY A 42 8.97 10.40 -23.71
CA GLY A 42 10.34 9.95 -23.46
C GLY A 42 10.75 9.94 -21.98
N GLY A 43 9.80 9.97 -21.05
CA GLY A 43 10.06 9.77 -19.63
C GLY A 43 10.41 8.32 -19.29
N GLY A 44 11.20 8.11 -18.24
CA GLY A 44 11.57 6.77 -17.76
C GLY A 44 10.58 6.20 -16.75
N LEU A 45 10.80 4.94 -16.34
CA LEU A 45 10.03 4.34 -15.26
C LEU A 45 10.38 5.01 -13.91
N PRO A 46 9.38 5.45 -13.14
CA PRO A 46 9.61 6.05 -11.82
C PRO A 46 9.85 4.97 -10.75
N ASP A 47 10.81 5.23 -9.85
CA ASP A 47 11.17 4.29 -8.77
C ASP A 47 10.20 4.32 -7.57
N THR A 48 9.46 5.42 -7.43
CA THR A 48 8.54 5.69 -6.30
C THR A 48 7.22 6.28 -6.81
N GLN A 49 6.17 6.23 -5.98
CA GLN A 49 4.91 6.90 -6.28
C GLN A 49 5.08 8.40 -6.40
N ALA A 50 5.88 9.01 -5.52
CA ALA A 50 6.12 10.45 -5.58
C ALA A 50 6.79 10.85 -6.90
N GLU A 51 7.72 10.04 -7.41
CA GLU A 51 8.40 10.30 -8.68
C GLU A 51 7.43 10.18 -9.88
N LEU A 52 6.51 9.22 -9.89
CA LEU A 52 5.46 9.13 -10.92
C LEU A 52 4.63 10.42 -10.96
N TYR A 53 4.19 10.89 -9.79
CA TYR A 53 3.35 12.08 -9.69
C TYR A 53 4.14 13.34 -10.06
N ARG A 54 5.41 13.45 -9.66
CA ARG A 54 6.31 14.53 -10.05
C ARG A 54 6.47 14.63 -11.57
N GLN A 55 6.78 13.51 -12.22
CA GLN A 55 6.93 13.45 -13.67
C GLN A 55 5.62 13.79 -14.40
N PHE A 56 4.47 13.37 -13.83
CA PHE A 56 3.18 13.73 -14.40
C PHE A 56 2.87 15.23 -14.24
N VAL A 57 3.21 15.83 -13.10
CA VAL A 57 3.09 17.29 -12.90
C VAL A 57 3.95 18.03 -13.92
N ASP A 58 5.21 17.62 -14.13
CA ASP A 58 6.08 18.16 -15.18
C ASP A 58 5.44 18.06 -16.57
N TRP A 59 4.82 16.91 -16.88
CA TRP A 59 4.10 16.69 -18.13
C TRP A 59 2.91 17.66 -18.29
N VAL A 60 2.11 17.87 -17.24
CA VAL A 60 0.98 18.82 -17.27
C VAL A 60 1.45 20.25 -17.54
N TYR A 61 2.55 20.69 -16.92
CA TYR A 61 3.12 22.01 -17.20
C TYR A 61 3.56 22.12 -18.66
N ARG A 62 4.28 21.14 -19.20
CA ARG A 62 4.69 21.15 -20.62
C ARG A 62 3.50 21.18 -21.59
N TRP A 63 2.38 20.56 -21.20
CA TRP A 63 1.20 20.46 -22.05
C TRP A 63 0.30 21.70 -21.99
N LYS A 64 0.07 22.27 -20.80
CA LYS A 64 -0.98 23.28 -20.58
C LYS A 64 -0.48 24.66 -20.17
N ALA A 65 0.75 24.79 -19.66
CA ALA A 65 1.26 26.07 -19.20
C ALA A 65 1.63 26.97 -20.38
N ASP A 66 1.32 28.26 -20.25
CA ASP A 66 1.90 29.30 -21.10
C ASP A 66 3.18 29.85 -20.46
N GLU A 67 3.86 30.75 -21.16
CA GLU A 67 5.10 31.37 -20.70
C GLU A 67 4.92 32.10 -19.35
N GLU A 68 3.77 32.72 -19.11
CA GLU A 68 3.48 33.41 -17.85
C GLU A 68 3.39 32.42 -16.67
N ILE A 69 2.69 31.30 -16.84
CA ILE A 69 2.60 30.24 -15.82
C ILE A 69 3.97 29.62 -15.60
N LEU A 70 4.75 29.36 -16.66
CA LEU A 70 6.09 28.78 -16.55
C LEU A 70 7.04 29.70 -15.77
N ASN A 71 6.98 31.01 -15.99
CA ASN A 71 7.77 32.00 -15.26
C ASN A 71 7.44 32.07 -13.76
N GLN A 72 6.23 31.66 -13.36
CA GLN A 72 5.77 31.66 -11.95
C GLN A 72 5.66 30.25 -11.35
N ARG A 73 6.21 29.23 -12.02
CA ARG A 73 5.98 27.83 -11.65
C ARG A 73 6.27 27.54 -10.18
N SER A 74 7.38 28.05 -9.65
CA SER A 74 7.77 27.81 -8.24
C SER A 74 6.73 28.37 -7.25
N GLU A 75 6.18 29.55 -7.52
CA GLU A 75 5.18 30.21 -6.67
C GLU A 75 3.85 29.44 -6.74
N ILE A 76 3.47 28.98 -7.93
CA ILE A 76 2.26 28.18 -8.16
C ILE A 76 2.38 26.82 -7.46
N ASP A 77 3.51 26.12 -7.62
CA ASP A 77 3.73 24.81 -7.00
C ASP A 77 3.72 24.92 -5.46
N GLN A 78 4.35 25.96 -4.90
CA GLN A 78 4.32 26.23 -3.46
C GLN A 78 2.91 26.52 -2.96
N ALA A 79 2.16 27.39 -3.64
CA ALA A 79 0.81 27.75 -3.27
C ALA A 79 -0.16 26.55 -3.37
N LEU A 80 -0.02 25.72 -4.41
CA LEU A 80 -0.79 24.49 -4.59
C LEU A 80 -0.51 23.47 -3.47
N ALA A 81 0.76 23.30 -3.10
CA ALA A 81 1.16 22.43 -2.00
C ALA A 81 0.57 22.90 -0.66
N GLN A 82 0.65 24.20 -0.37
CA GLN A 82 0.07 24.78 0.86
C GLN A 82 -1.46 24.68 0.88
N LEU A 83 -2.14 24.92 -0.25
CA LEU A 83 -3.58 24.75 -0.37
C LEU A 83 -3.99 23.29 -0.09
N ALA A 84 -3.28 22.33 -0.67
CA ALA A 84 -3.52 20.91 -0.46
C ALA A 84 -3.31 20.50 1.00
N LEU A 85 -2.22 20.97 1.63
CA LEU A 85 -1.96 20.71 3.05
C LEU A 85 -3.02 21.34 3.96
N ALA A 86 -3.46 22.56 3.67
CA ALA A 86 -4.54 23.23 4.40
C ALA A 86 -5.86 22.44 4.26
N ALA A 87 -6.16 21.93 3.07
CA ALA A 87 -7.33 21.09 2.83
C ALA A 87 -7.26 19.77 3.60
N MET A 88 -6.09 19.11 3.64
CA MET A 88 -5.88 17.88 4.43
C MET A 88 -6.02 18.07 5.94
N LYS A 89 -5.79 19.30 6.43
CA LYS A 89 -5.95 19.66 7.85
C LYS A 89 -7.39 20.01 8.24
N GLN A 90 -8.31 20.11 7.28
CA GLN A 90 -9.73 20.33 7.57
C GLN A 90 -10.33 19.12 8.28
N LYS A 91 -11.30 19.37 9.17
CA LYS A 91 -11.80 18.36 10.12
C LYS A 91 -12.90 17.49 9.55
N ASP A 92 -13.65 18.00 8.58
CA ASP A 92 -14.76 17.30 7.95
C ASP A 92 -14.37 16.79 6.56
N GLU A 93 -14.81 15.57 6.23
CA GLU A 93 -14.46 14.93 4.97
C GLU A 93 -14.99 15.70 3.75
N VAL A 94 -16.14 16.36 3.88
CA VAL A 94 -16.73 17.14 2.79
C VAL A 94 -15.83 18.32 2.46
N SER A 95 -15.51 19.18 3.42
CA SER A 95 -14.68 20.37 3.19
C SER A 95 -13.23 20.04 2.86
N ARG A 96 -12.76 18.81 3.18
CA ARG A 96 -11.45 18.32 2.71
C ARG A 96 -11.39 18.18 1.19
N PHE A 97 -12.47 17.71 0.57
CA PHE A 97 -12.49 17.44 -0.89
C PHE A 97 -13.23 18.50 -1.70
N GLN A 98 -14.23 19.15 -1.10
CA GLN A 98 -15.05 20.19 -1.70
C GLN A 98 -14.68 21.55 -1.13
N LEU A 99 -13.94 22.33 -1.92
CA LEU A 99 -13.36 23.60 -1.51
C LEU A 99 -14.19 24.76 -2.06
N SER A 100 -14.66 25.65 -1.18
CA SER A 100 -15.37 26.85 -1.63
C SER A 100 -14.40 27.87 -2.24
N GLU A 101 -14.86 28.64 -3.23
CA GLU A 101 -14.03 29.67 -3.89
C GLU A 101 -13.47 30.68 -2.89
N SER A 102 -14.30 31.15 -1.95
CA SER A 102 -13.88 32.11 -0.92
C SER A 102 -12.78 31.55 -0.03
N TRP A 103 -12.86 30.27 0.32
CA TRP A 103 -11.82 29.60 1.12
C TRP A 103 -10.52 29.45 0.33
N ILE A 104 -10.58 29.05 -0.94
CA ILE A 104 -9.40 28.94 -1.80
C ILE A 104 -8.71 30.29 -1.95
N VAL A 105 -9.47 31.35 -2.28
CA VAL A 105 -8.92 32.70 -2.44
C VAL A 105 -8.29 33.20 -1.14
N LYS A 106 -8.89 32.88 0.01
CA LYS A 106 -8.33 33.20 1.33
C LYS A 106 -7.01 32.47 1.60
N VAL A 107 -6.88 31.20 1.22
CA VAL A 107 -5.67 30.41 1.47
C VAL A 107 -4.54 30.75 0.50
N LEU A 108 -4.87 30.97 -0.78
CA LEU A 108 -3.88 31.29 -1.81
C LEU A 108 -3.40 32.74 -1.76
N GLU A 109 -4.21 33.64 -1.21
CA GLU A 109 -3.98 35.10 -1.17
C GLU A 109 -3.67 35.74 -2.55
N SER A 110 -3.91 34.99 -3.64
CA SER A 110 -3.55 35.38 -5.01
C SER A 110 -4.56 34.84 -6.01
N ARG A 111 -5.36 35.75 -6.58
CA ARG A 111 -6.34 35.41 -7.62
C ARG A 111 -5.67 35.02 -8.94
N LYS A 112 -4.43 35.47 -9.18
CA LYS A 112 -3.65 35.11 -10.36
C LYS A 112 -3.25 33.63 -10.30
N ILE A 113 -2.68 33.19 -9.17
CA ILE A 113 -2.32 31.79 -8.94
C ILE A 113 -3.56 30.91 -9.02
N PHE A 114 -4.67 31.33 -8.42
CA PHE A 114 -5.91 30.57 -8.49
C PHE A 114 -6.35 30.28 -9.94
N LYS A 115 -6.36 31.30 -10.81
CA LYS A 115 -6.67 31.13 -12.24
C LYS A 115 -5.67 30.22 -12.96
N ALA A 116 -4.39 30.27 -12.60
CA ALA A 116 -3.38 29.37 -13.16
C ALA A 116 -3.68 27.90 -12.79
N LEU A 117 -4.08 27.64 -11.54
CA LEU A 117 -4.47 26.30 -11.08
C LEU A 117 -5.72 25.77 -11.79
N GLU A 118 -6.70 26.64 -12.06
CA GLU A 118 -7.86 26.30 -12.91
C GLU A 118 -7.42 25.97 -14.34
N LYS A 119 -6.55 26.79 -14.94
CA LYS A 119 -6.06 26.58 -16.31
C LYS A 119 -5.26 25.28 -16.46
N LEU A 120 -4.42 24.96 -15.49
CA LEU A 120 -3.70 23.69 -15.43
C LEU A 120 -4.65 22.50 -15.20
N GLY A 121 -5.85 22.76 -14.66
CA GLY A 121 -6.85 21.74 -14.32
C GLY A 121 -6.57 21.02 -13.01
N TRP A 122 -5.71 21.59 -12.16
CA TRP A 122 -5.45 21.07 -10.81
C TRP A 122 -6.63 21.30 -9.88
N LEU A 123 -7.37 22.39 -10.09
CA LEU A 123 -8.64 22.68 -9.45
C LEU A 123 -9.75 22.71 -10.49
N ASN A 124 -10.80 21.92 -10.28
CA ASN A 124 -11.91 21.77 -11.21
C ASN A 124 -13.20 22.21 -10.52
N ARG A 125 -13.93 23.12 -11.15
CA ARG A 125 -15.20 23.65 -10.65
C ARG A 125 -16.32 22.63 -10.88
N ILE A 126 -17.09 22.32 -9.84
CA ILE A 126 -18.24 21.39 -9.92
C ILE A 126 -19.58 22.10 -9.85
N GLU A 127 -19.73 23.07 -8.95
CA GLU A 127 -21.04 23.71 -8.68
C GLU A 127 -21.00 25.24 -8.83
N ARG A 128 -22.18 25.84 -9.02
CA ARG A 128 -22.34 27.26 -9.38
C ARG A 128 -23.09 28.11 -8.36
N LEU A 129 -23.92 27.54 -7.49
CA LEU A 129 -24.77 28.30 -6.57
C LEU A 129 -24.93 27.59 -5.21
N PRO A 130 -24.96 28.32 -4.07
CA PRO A 130 -24.80 29.78 -3.94
C PRO A 130 -23.34 30.26 -4.06
N GLU A 131 -22.37 29.36 -3.90
CA GLU A 131 -20.94 29.62 -4.05
C GLU A 131 -20.32 28.56 -4.95
N ALA A 132 -19.26 28.90 -5.69
CA ALA A 132 -18.57 27.94 -6.53
C ALA A 132 -17.75 26.96 -5.67
N ILE A 133 -17.93 25.67 -5.94
CA ILE A 133 -17.20 24.58 -5.29
C ILE A 133 -16.18 24.00 -6.28
N TYR A 134 -14.97 23.79 -5.78
CA TYR A 134 -13.85 23.21 -6.52
C TYR A 134 -13.38 21.93 -5.86
N VAL A 135 -12.86 21.02 -6.68
CA VAL A 135 -12.16 19.81 -6.23
C VAL A 135 -10.79 19.74 -6.87
N PHE A 136 -9.86 19.06 -6.22
CA PHE A 136 -8.62 18.67 -6.89
C PHE A 136 -8.91 17.72 -8.06
N TYR A 137 -8.04 17.72 -9.06
CA TYR A 137 -8.11 16.78 -10.21
C TYR A 137 -8.39 15.33 -9.78
N HIS A 138 -7.72 14.89 -8.70
CA HIS A 138 -8.04 13.64 -8.02
C HIS A 138 -7.55 13.72 -6.56
N ALA A 139 -8.18 12.99 -5.65
CA ALA A 139 -7.82 12.96 -4.23
C ALA A 139 -6.33 12.62 -4.01
N THR A 140 -5.77 11.71 -4.80
CA THR A 140 -4.35 11.34 -4.70
C THR A 140 -3.38 12.45 -5.12
N PHE A 141 -3.80 13.39 -5.98
CA PHE A 141 -3.00 14.60 -6.25
C PHE A 141 -3.05 15.58 -5.10
N GLN A 142 -4.20 15.73 -4.44
CA GLN A 142 -4.28 16.50 -3.19
C GLN A 142 -3.31 15.94 -2.14
N GLU A 143 -3.29 14.62 -1.95
CA GLU A 143 -2.36 13.96 -1.02
C GLU A 143 -0.90 14.15 -1.42
N TYR A 144 -0.59 14.06 -2.72
CA TYR A 144 0.75 14.30 -3.25
C TYR A 144 1.21 15.75 -3.02
N PHE A 145 0.39 16.74 -3.38
CA PHE A 145 0.71 18.16 -3.18
C PHE A 145 0.81 18.50 -1.69
N ALA A 146 -0.05 17.94 -0.84
CA ALA A 146 0.06 18.09 0.60
C ALA A 146 1.39 17.54 1.13
N ALA A 147 1.87 16.41 0.59
CA ALA A 147 3.16 15.84 0.95
C ALA A 147 4.33 16.76 0.58
N LEU A 148 4.25 17.52 -0.52
CA LEU A 148 5.28 18.50 -0.91
C LEU A 148 5.41 19.67 0.08
N ALA A 149 4.31 20.08 0.72
CA ALA A 149 4.30 21.16 1.71
C ALA A 149 4.78 20.74 3.11
N VAL A 150 5.07 19.46 3.34
CA VAL A 150 5.61 18.96 4.61
C VAL A 150 7.14 18.89 4.53
N ASP A 151 7.84 19.74 5.26
CA ASP A 151 9.31 19.82 5.24
C ASP A 151 9.98 18.78 6.14
N ASP A 152 9.27 18.32 7.17
CA ASP A 152 9.82 17.48 8.21
C ASP A 152 8.76 16.50 8.75
N TRP A 153 9.18 15.27 9.07
CA TRP A 153 8.28 14.22 9.55
C TRP A 153 7.70 14.48 10.94
N ASP A 154 8.24 15.45 11.69
CA ASP A 154 7.70 15.92 12.97
C ASP A 154 6.26 16.41 12.86
N ASP A 155 5.83 16.83 11.66
CA ASP A 155 4.43 17.10 11.34
C ASP A 155 3.54 15.86 11.47
N PHE A 156 4.04 14.66 11.14
CA PHE A 156 3.28 13.42 11.22
C PHE A 156 3.36 12.78 12.61
N LEU A 157 4.57 12.75 13.16
CA LEU A 157 4.87 12.17 14.46
C LEU A 157 5.87 13.09 15.20
N PRO A 158 5.44 13.83 16.22
CA PRO A 158 6.35 14.73 16.94
C PRO A 158 7.55 13.99 17.54
N ARG A 159 8.77 14.52 17.40
CA ARG A 159 10.01 13.91 17.90
C ARG A 159 10.01 13.72 19.41
N ASN A 160 9.40 14.68 20.11
CA ASN A 160 9.22 14.67 21.56
C ASN A 160 8.08 13.75 22.03
N HIS A 161 7.47 12.98 21.13
CA HIS A 161 6.64 11.85 21.53
C HIS A 161 7.46 10.88 22.38
N VAL A 162 6.97 10.66 23.60
CA VAL A 162 7.46 9.63 24.52
C VAL A 162 6.52 8.44 24.45
N ASN A 163 5.31 8.55 25.00
CA ASN A 163 4.38 7.42 25.08
C ASN A 163 2.88 7.83 25.01
N PHE A 164 2.59 9.11 24.79
CA PHE A 164 1.25 9.64 24.48
C PHE A 164 1.34 10.76 23.42
N PRO A 165 0.23 11.14 22.76
CA PRO A 165 0.21 12.22 21.78
C PRO A 165 0.66 13.55 22.41
N VAL A 166 1.44 14.34 21.68
CA VAL A 166 1.99 15.59 22.21
C VAL A 166 0.91 16.69 22.25
N PRO A 167 0.64 17.29 23.43
CA PRO A 167 -0.34 18.36 23.58
C PRO A 167 -0.07 19.54 22.64
N GLY A 168 -1.11 20.07 22.00
CA GLY A 168 -1.01 21.20 21.06
C GLY A 168 -0.54 20.85 19.64
N LYS A 169 -0.11 19.61 19.38
CA LYS A 169 0.09 19.05 18.01
C LYS A 169 -1.02 18.07 17.61
N GLU A 170 -2.18 18.21 18.25
CA GLU A 170 -3.32 17.31 18.18
C GLU A 170 -4.28 17.70 17.04
N TYR A 171 -4.85 16.71 16.35
CA TYR A 171 -5.98 16.92 15.45
C TYR A 171 -7.13 15.99 15.86
N SER A 172 -8.25 16.61 16.23
CA SER A 172 -9.44 15.94 16.76
C SER A 172 -10.34 15.42 15.62
N GLU A 173 -10.49 14.11 15.50
CA GLU A 173 -11.67 13.53 14.84
C GLU A 173 -12.79 13.29 15.87
N ASN A 174 -14.03 13.48 15.42
CA ASN A 174 -15.22 13.15 16.18
C ASN A 174 -15.48 11.64 16.10
N LEU A 175 -15.00 10.87 17.06
CA LEU A 175 -15.45 9.49 17.28
C LEU A 175 -16.33 9.44 18.53
N SER A 176 -17.63 9.67 18.31
CA SER A 176 -18.67 9.44 19.29
C SER A 176 -18.99 7.95 19.37
N PHE A 177 -18.35 7.23 20.30
CA PHE A 177 -18.89 5.97 20.81
C PHE A 177 -19.69 6.25 22.08
N PRO A 178 -20.97 5.84 22.19
CA PRO A 178 -21.72 6.01 23.42
C PRO A 178 -21.20 5.02 24.47
N ARG A 179 -20.48 5.52 25.49
CA ARG A 179 -20.28 4.75 26.73
C ARG A 179 -21.46 4.97 27.66
N ARG A 180 -21.94 3.87 28.23
CA ARG A 180 -22.87 3.87 29.36
C ARG A 180 -22.19 4.48 30.58
N ARG A 181 -22.90 5.48 31.13
CA ARG A 181 -22.82 6.11 32.46
C ARG A 181 -21.65 7.08 32.73
N GLU A 182 -22.07 8.33 32.87
CA GLU A 182 -21.57 9.40 33.73
C GLU A 182 -20.10 9.80 33.58
N SER A 183 -19.85 10.68 32.61
CA SER A 183 -19.03 11.89 32.83
C SER A 183 -19.38 12.92 31.75
N THR A 184 -19.68 14.14 32.19
CA THR A 184 -19.92 15.33 31.38
C THR A 184 -18.64 15.75 30.67
N ILE A 185 -18.79 16.21 29.41
CA ILE A 185 -17.77 16.66 28.44
C ILE A 185 -17.14 15.51 27.61
N PRO A 186 -17.33 15.47 26.27
CA PRO A 186 -16.57 14.55 25.42
C PRO A 186 -15.12 15.03 25.36
N GLU A 187 -14.25 14.44 26.19
CA GLU A 187 -12.81 14.64 26.09
C GLU A 187 -12.33 14.18 24.70
N ARG A 188 -11.91 15.16 23.89
CA ARG A 188 -11.26 14.94 22.60
C ARG A 188 -10.00 14.13 22.84
N LYS A 189 -9.99 12.85 22.44
CA LYS A 189 -8.76 12.06 22.52
C LYS A 189 -7.85 12.43 21.34
N PRO A 190 -6.63 12.94 21.60
CA PRO A 190 -5.72 13.25 20.53
C PRO A 190 -5.34 11.98 19.76
N GLN A 191 -5.36 12.05 18.43
CA GLN A 191 -4.92 10.97 17.56
C GLN A 191 -3.67 11.40 16.78
N TYR A 192 -2.72 10.49 16.64
CA TYR A 192 -1.54 10.73 15.80
C TYR A 192 -1.92 10.75 14.32
N ARG A 193 -1.36 11.68 13.54
CA ARG A 193 -1.54 11.72 12.08
C ARG A 193 -1.11 10.40 11.43
N ILE A 194 -0.06 9.75 11.95
CA ILE A 194 0.38 8.43 11.47
C ILE A 194 -0.69 7.32 11.56
N PHE A 195 -1.76 7.51 12.34
CA PHE A 195 -2.86 6.53 12.48
C PHE A 195 -4.17 6.98 11.83
N GLN A 196 -4.21 8.19 11.29
CA GLN A 196 -5.34 8.74 10.56
C GLN A 196 -5.28 8.29 9.08
N PRO A 197 -6.33 7.62 8.55
CA PRO A 197 -6.31 7.04 7.21
C PRO A 197 -5.91 8.03 6.09
N GLN A 198 -6.37 9.28 6.20
CA GLN A 198 -6.12 10.36 5.23
C GLN A 198 -4.64 10.75 5.12
N TRP A 199 -3.83 10.52 6.16
CA TRP A 199 -2.42 10.89 6.15
C TRP A 199 -1.52 9.76 5.66
N LYS A 200 -2.01 8.51 5.59
CA LYS A 200 -1.19 7.37 5.16
C LYS A 200 -0.55 7.63 3.80
N GLN A 201 -1.34 8.06 2.81
CA GLN A 201 -0.84 8.28 1.46
C GLN A 201 0.08 9.51 1.39
N VAL A 202 -0.21 10.57 2.14
CA VAL A 202 0.68 11.75 2.27
C VAL A 202 2.06 11.35 2.82
N ILE A 203 2.09 10.50 3.84
CA ILE A 203 3.32 9.97 4.45
C ILE A 203 4.12 9.13 3.45
N LEU A 204 3.44 8.26 2.70
CA LEU A 204 4.09 7.44 1.66
C LEU A 204 4.69 8.32 0.55
N PHE A 205 3.96 9.33 0.07
CA PHE A 205 4.52 10.30 -0.87
C PHE A 205 5.70 11.05 -0.28
N TRP A 206 5.63 11.47 0.99
CA TRP A 206 6.73 12.16 1.66
C TRP A 206 8.00 11.30 1.75
N LEU A 207 7.87 10.01 2.05
CA LEU A 207 9.00 9.07 2.07
C LEU A 207 9.59 8.83 0.67
N GLY A 208 8.76 8.87 -0.38
CA GLY A 208 9.17 8.67 -1.76
C GLY A 208 9.81 9.90 -2.45
N ARG A 209 9.80 11.07 -1.79
CA ARG A 209 10.35 12.33 -2.32
C ARG A 209 11.87 12.29 -2.41
N ARG A 210 12.43 12.66 -3.56
CA ARG A 210 13.89 12.71 -3.78
C ARG A 210 14.56 13.94 -3.14
N ASP A 211 13.80 15.00 -2.93
CA ASP A 211 14.27 16.26 -2.33
C ASP A 211 14.35 16.21 -0.80
N VAL A 212 13.73 15.21 -0.17
CA VAL A 212 13.88 14.95 1.27
C VAL A 212 15.13 14.11 1.51
N ALA A 213 16.03 14.61 2.36
CA ALA A 213 17.27 13.93 2.72
C ALA A 213 17.02 12.54 3.34
N ASP A 214 17.84 11.56 2.98
CA ASP A 214 17.69 10.18 3.41
C ASP A 214 17.85 10.02 4.93
N GLU A 215 18.65 10.86 5.58
CA GLU A 215 18.80 10.88 7.04
C GLU A 215 17.49 11.22 7.76
N LYS A 216 16.68 12.13 7.17
CA LYS A 216 15.36 12.47 7.72
C LYS A 216 14.39 11.28 7.59
N LYS A 217 14.42 10.58 6.46
CA LYS A 217 13.57 9.42 6.20
C LYS A 217 13.96 8.25 7.10
N GLU A 218 15.25 7.99 7.27
CA GLU A 218 15.78 6.99 8.20
C GLU A 218 15.32 7.27 9.64
N ALA A 219 15.50 8.51 10.11
CA ALA A 219 15.09 8.90 11.45
C ALA A 219 13.58 8.67 11.67
N PHE A 220 12.76 8.94 10.66
CA PHE A 220 11.32 8.72 10.73
C PHE A 220 10.96 7.24 10.77
N ILE A 221 11.52 6.42 9.87
CA ILE A 221 11.32 4.97 9.86
C ILE A 221 11.76 4.35 11.18
N GLU A 222 12.90 4.79 11.73
CA GLU A 222 13.38 4.33 13.03
C GLU A 222 12.41 4.70 14.15
N LYS A 223 11.89 5.93 14.16
CA LYS A 223 10.88 6.36 15.15
C LYS A 223 9.58 5.57 15.05
N LEU A 224 9.15 5.18 13.84
CA LEU A 224 7.97 4.32 13.64
C LEU A 224 8.21 2.89 14.12
N VAL A 225 9.39 2.31 13.85
CA VAL A 225 9.74 0.94 14.27
C VAL A 225 9.93 0.84 15.80
N LYS A 226 10.44 1.90 16.43
CA LYS A 226 10.63 2.03 17.87
C LYS A 226 9.51 2.83 18.53
N PHE A 227 8.34 2.92 17.90
CA PHE A 227 7.20 3.65 18.46
C PHE A 227 6.84 3.04 19.82
N ASP A 228 6.67 3.90 20.83
CA ASP A 228 6.27 3.51 22.18
C ASP A 228 4.85 4.01 22.41
N ASP A 229 3.92 3.08 22.61
CA ASP A 229 2.51 3.42 22.81
C ASP A 229 2.12 3.64 24.27
N GLY A 230 3.07 3.51 25.20
CA GLY A 230 2.86 3.70 26.63
C GLY A 230 1.92 2.71 27.28
N CYS A 231 1.51 1.67 26.55
CA CYS A 231 0.54 0.70 27.04
C CYS A 231 1.19 -0.45 27.83
N GLY A 232 2.49 -0.35 28.14
CA GLY A 232 3.25 -1.27 28.99
C GLY A 232 4.06 -2.31 28.22
N GLU A 233 4.79 -3.17 28.94
CA GLU A 233 5.54 -4.27 28.31
C GLU A 233 4.60 -5.41 27.90
N TRP A 234 4.40 -5.56 26.60
CA TRP A 234 3.57 -6.60 26.03
C TRP A 234 4.37 -7.90 25.85
N ASN A 235 4.51 -8.68 26.93
CA ASN A 235 5.10 -10.02 26.85
C ASN A 235 4.04 -11.11 26.99
N PHE A 236 3.04 -11.07 26.10
CA PHE A 236 2.04 -12.13 26.02
C PHE A 236 2.61 -13.30 25.23
N LYS A 237 2.18 -14.53 25.51
CA LYS A 237 2.67 -15.76 24.86
C LYS A 237 2.65 -15.70 23.30
N LYS A 238 1.82 -14.82 22.70
CA LYS A 238 1.62 -14.65 21.26
C LYS A 238 1.61 -13.18 20.77
N ALA A 239 2.08 -12.24 21.61
CA ALA A 239 2.27 -10.84 21.22
C ALA A 239 3.49 -10.29 21.95
N ASP A 240 4.38 -9.65 21.21
CA ASP A 240 5.68 -9.13 21.65
C ASP A 240 5.72 -7.59 21.68
N ARG A 241 4.60 -6.94 21.34
CA ARG A 241 4.47 -5.48 21.20
C ARG A 241 3.06 -5.00 21.50
N GLY A 242 2.93 -3.71 21.76
CA GLY A 242 1.65 -3.02 21.88
C GLY A 242 0.86 -2.90 20.57
N PHE A 243 -0.44 -2.67 20.69
CA PHE A 243 -1.33 -2.59 19.53
C PHE A 243 -0.93 -1.45 18.57
N TYR A 244 -0.56 -0.28 19.10
CA TYR A 244 -0.18 0.86 18.27
C TYR A 244 1.25 0.73 17.77
N GLU A 245 2.11 0.00 18.48
CA GLU A 245 3.44 -0.36 17.98
C GLU A 245 3.36 -1.18 16.69
N TYR A 246 2.49 -2.21 16.64
CA TYR A 246 2.27 -2.97 15.40
C TYR A 246 1.78 -2.07 14.26
N ARG A 247 0.83 -1.17 14.55
CA ARG A 247 0.29 -0.24 13.54
C ARG A 247 1.38 0.69 12.99
N ALA A 248 2.24 1.23 13.86
CA ALA A 248 3.35 2.09 13.44
C ALA A 248 4.39 1.29 12.63
N TYR A 249 4.68 0.06 13.03
CA TYR A 249 5.58 -0.83 12.29
C TYR A 249 5.03 -1.18 10.91
N PHE A 250 3.72 -1.43 10.77
CA PHE A 250 3.08 -1.66 9.47
C PHE A 250 3.15 -0.43 8.57
N LEU A 251 3.05 0.78 9.12
CA LEU A 251 3.28 2.01 8.36
C LEU A 251 4.74 2.11 7.89
N ALA A 252 5.71 1.81 8.75
CA ALA A 252 7.12 1.75 8.36
C ALA A 252 7.36 0.71 7.26
N ALA A 253 6.72 -0.45 7.36
CA ALA A 253 6.80 -1.51 6.36
C ALA A 253 6.24 -1.08 4.99
N ALA A 254 5.14 -0.32 4.95
CA ALA A 254 4.69 0.30 3.70
C ALA A 254 5.65 1.40 3.23
N GLY A 255 6.22 2.18 4.17
CA GLY A 255 7.13 3.28 3.90
C GLY A 255 8.43 2.87 3.22
N ILE A 256 9.02 1.72 3.58
CA ILE A 256 10.24 1.22 2.94
C ILE A 256 10.06 0.89 1.45
N ASN A 257 8.83 0.67 0.99
CA ASN A 257 8.59 0.52 -0.44
C ASN A 257 8.81 1.84 -1.20
N GLU A 258 8.59 2.99 -0.56
CA GLU A 258 8.84 4.30 -1.16
C GLU A 258 10.27 4.80 -0.87
N PHE A 259 10.91 4.29 0.19
CA PHE A 259 12.27 4.67 0.58
C PHE A 259 13.29 3.53 0.31
N LYS A 260 13.72 3.39 -0.95
CA LYS A 260 14.51 2.24 -1.44
C LYS A 260 15.90 2.08 -0.80
N THR A 261 16.51 3.16 -0.33
CA THR A 261 17.84 3.19 0.30
C THR A 261 17.81 2.94 1.81
N CYS A 262 16.63 2.64 2.38
CA CYS A 262 16.48 2.35 3.80
C CYS A 262 17.35 1.16 4.25
N SER A 263 18.23 1.43 5.22
CA SER A 263 19.16 0.46 5.83
C SER A 263 18.47 -0.67 6.58
N ARG A 264 17.21 -0.47 6.99
CA ARG A 264 16.44 -1.41 7.81
C ARG A 264 15.47 -2.28 7.01
N CYS A 265 15.45 -2.17 5.68
CA CYS A 265 14.54 -2.94 4.81
C CYS A 265 14.51 -4.43 5.13
N ASP A 266 15.69 -5.07 5.20
CA ASP A 266 15.79 -6.52 5.46
C ASP A 266 15.22 -6.88 6.84
N THR A 267 15.54 -6.09 7.86
CA THR A 267 15.06 -6.32 9.23
C THR A 267 13.54 -6.13 9.33
N ILE A 268 13.01 -5.09 8.68
CA ILE A 268 11.58 -4.80 8.68
C ILE A 268 10.81 -5.91 7.97
N VAL A 269 11.20 -6.28 6.76
CA VAL A 269 10.53 -7.35 5.98
C VAL A 269 10.57 -8.67 6.75
N LYS A 270 11.75 -9.07 7.25
CA LYS A 270 11.89 -10.30 8.02
C LYS A 270 10.98 -10.34 9.25
N GLN A 271 10.85 -9.21 9.96
CA GLN A 271 9.96 -9.12 11.13
C GLN A 271 8.49 -9.26 10.73
N ILE A 272 8.05 -8.62 9.64
CA ILE A 272 6.68 -8.76 9.14
C ILE A 272 6.40 -10.21 8.74
N VAL A 273 7.34 -10.86 8.06
CA VAL A 273 7.24 -12.29 7.70
C VAL A 273 7.14 -13.15 8.96
N GLN A 274 7.96 -12.91 9.99
CA GLN A 274 7.87 -13.63 11.26
C GLN A 274 6.51 -13.42 11.95
N TRP A 275 5.98 -12.21 11.97
CA TRP A 275 4.64 -11.95 12.52
C TRP A 275 3.53 -12.62 11.70
N GLY A 276 3.70 -12.67 10.39
CA GLY A 276 2.76 -13.31 9.47
C GLY A 276 2.73 -14.83 9.61
N PHE A 277 3.89 -15.48 9.68
CA PHE A 277 4.01 -16.94 9.54
C PHE A 277 4.49 -17.65 10.81
N GLY A 278 5.10 -16.92 11.73
CA GLY A 278 5.74 -17.47 12.93
C GLY A 278 7.25 -17.60 12.78
N TYR A 279 7.87 -18.30 13.72
CA TYR A 279 9.28 -18.69 13.64
C TYR A 279 9.55 -19.91 14.51
N TYR A 280 10.62 -20.64 14.19
CA TYR A 280 11.05 -21.77 15.00
C TYR A 280 11.95 -21.29 16.14
N HIS A 281 11.53 -21.50 17.39
CA HIS A 281 12.31 -21.11 18.57
C HIS A 281 13.28 -22.24 18.95
N GLN A 282 14.53 -22.13 18.50
CA GLN A 282 15.55 -23.18 18.65
C GLN A 282 15.71 -23.69 20.09
N GLU A 283 15.86 -22.81 21.08
CA GLU A 283 16.06 -23.24 22.48
C GLU A 283 14.89 -24.04 23.06
N LYS A 284 13.68 -23.73 22.62
CA LYS A 284 12.45 -24.37 23.13
C LYS A 284 11.95 -25.48 22.20
N GLN A 285 12.67 -25.74 21.10
CA GLN A 285 12.35 -26.72 20.07
C GLN A 285 10.87 -26.68 19.63
N GLN A 286 10.28 -25.48 19.57
CA GLN A 286 8.86 -25.31 19.27
C GLN A 286 8.61 -24.14 18.32
N TRP A 287 7.59 -24.31 17.50
CA TRP A 287 7.05 -23.25 16.66
C TRP A 287 6.36 -22.18 17.49
N ARG A 288 6.72 -20.92 17.26
CA ARG A 288 6.07 -19.75 17.83
C ARG A 288 5.21 -19.09 16.77
N THR A 289 4.01 -18.72 17.16
CA THR A 289 3.01 -18.08 16.31
C THR A 289 2.39 -16.89 17.05
N PHE A 290 1.82 -15.96 16.30
CA PHE A 290 1.23 -14.73 16.82
C PHE A 290 -0.30 -14.81 16.88
N LEU A 291 -0.91 -13.85 17.58
CA LEU A 291 -2.38 -13.72 17.60
C LEU A 291 -2.91 -13.51 16.18
N LYS A 292 -4.11 -14.05 15.90
CA LYS A 292 -4.74 -13.95 14.57
C LYS A 292 -4.73 -12.53 13.98
N PRO A 293 -5.08 -11.46 14.72
CA PRO A 293 -5.04 -10.10 14.18
C PRO A 293 -3.65 -9.65 13.71
N ILE A 294 -2.59 -10.05 14.43
CA ILE A 294 -1.20 -9.73 14.09
C ILE A 294 -0.80 -10.48 12.82
N LYS A 295 -1.10 -11.79 12.75
CA LYS A 295 -0.78 -12.62 11.57
C LYS A 295 -1.43 -12.09 10.31
N PHE A 296 -2.72 -11.79 10.39
CA PHE A 296 -3.46 -11.24 9.25
C PHE A 296 -2.96 -9.84 8.90
N GLY A 297 -2.80 -8.94 9.87
CA GLY A 297 -2.26 -7.60 9.61
C GLY A 297 -0.88 -7.61 8.95
N ALA A 298 0.01 -8.51 9.39
CA ALA A 298 1.32 -8.70 8.80
C ALA A 298 1.24 -9.23 7.36
N ARG A 299 0.39 -10.22 7.08
CA ARG A 299 0.20 -10.75 5.72
C ARG A 299 -0.42 -9.72 4.77
N GLU A 300 -1.36 -8.91 5.26
CA GLU A 300 -2.00 -7.84 4.48
C GLU A 300 -1.02 -6.70 4.12
N ILE A 301 -0.01 -6.44 4.96
CA ILE A 301 0.97 -5.40 4.69
C ILE A 301 2.12 -5.87 3.77
N LEU A 302 2.48 -7.15 3.75
CA LEU A 302 3.54 -7.70 2.88
C LEU A 302 3.45 -7.21 1.42
N PRO A 303 2.26 -7.22 0.79
CA PRO A 303 2.03 -6.60 -0.51
C PRO A 303 2.50 -5.16 -0.71
N GLN A 304 2.48 -4.37 0.35
CA GLN A 304 2.79 -2.94 0.34
C GLN A 304 4.25 -2.66 0.74
N THR A 305 5.02 -3.69 1.08
CA THR A 305 6.43 -3.57 1.49
C THR A 305 7.42 -3.71 0.33
N ASP A 306 8.73 -3.78 0.62
CA ASP A 306 9.75 -4.08 -0.39
C ASP A 306 9.48 -5.46 -1.02
N ARG A 307 9.08 -5.44 -2.28
CA ARG A 307 8.69 -6.62 -3.05
C ARG A 307 9.83 -7.62 -3.19
N LYS A 308 11.04 -7.18 -3.55
CA LYS A 308 12.16 -8.08 -3.86
C LYS A 308 12.53 -8.89 -2.63
N ARG A 309 12.67 -8.21 -1.49
CA ARG A 309 12.97 -8.84 -0.20
C ARG A 309 11.83 -9.72 0.27
N THR A 310 10.60 -9.28 0.09
CA THR A 310 9.42 -10.08 0.47
C THR A 310 9.34 -11.37 -0.33
N ILE A 311 9.54 -11.33 -1.64
CA ILE A 311 9.58 -12.54 -2.47
C ILE A 311 10.68 -13.47 -1.98
N GLN A 312 11.88 -12.94 -1.74
CA GLN A 312 13.00 -13.74 -1.24
C GLN A 312 12.69 -14.43 0.09
N GLU A 313 12.12 -13.73 1.07
CA GLU A 313 11.76 -14.31 2.38
C GLU A 313 10.61 -15.32 2.27
N LEU A 314 9.62 -15.08 1.41
CA LEU A 314 8.53 -16.03 1.19
C LEU A 314 9.02 -17.29 0.46
N CYS A 315 9.92 -17.17 -0.51
CA CYS A 315 10.54 -18.33 -1.17
C CYS A 315 11.33 -19.19 -0.17
N GLN A 316 12.06 -18.57 0.78
CA GLN A 316 12.74 -19.31 1.84
C GLN A 316 11.77 -20.12 2.71
N ILE A 317 10.56 -19.62 3.00
CA ILE A 317 9.54 -20.38 3.73
C ILE A 317 9.12 -21.61 2.93
N LEU A 318 8.94 -21.48 1.62
CA LEU A 318 8.53 -22.58 0.74
C LEU A 318 9.58 -23.69 0.63
N GLU A 319 10.85 -23.31 0.56
CA GLU A 319 11.96 -24.25 0.36
C GLU A 319 12.38 -24.97 1.64
N HIS A 320 12.19 -24.34 2.80
CA HIS A 320 12.74 -24.86 4.04
C HIS A 320 11.87 -25.99 4.62
N PRO A 321 12.43 -27.21 4.85
CA PRO A 321 11.66 -28.38 5.27
C PRO A 321 11.04 -28.31 6.67
N GLN A 322 11.42 -27.31 7.46
CA GLN A 322 11.00 -27.21 8.86
C GLN A 322 9.60 -26.62 9.00
N TRP A 323 9.14 -25.84 8.02
CA TRP A 323 7.79 -25.29 7.99
C TRP A 323 6.75 -26.38 7.74
N ASP A 324 5.59 -26.24 8.36
CA ASP A 324 4.45 -27.11 8.10
C ASP A 324 3.78 -26.77 6.76
N GLU A 325 2.89 -27.67 6.31
CA GLU A 325 2.19 -27.54 5.03
C GLU A 325 1.25 -26.32 4.97
N ASP A 326 0.55 -25.97 6.07
CA ASP A 326 -0.33 -24.78 6.14
C ASP A 326 0.49 -23.49 5.99
N THR A 327 1.63 -23.40 6.67
CA THR A 327 2.51 -22.23 6.56
C THR A 327 3.07 -22.07 5.14
N ARG A 328 3.51 -23.16 4.50
CA ARG A 328 3.98 -23.12 3.10
C ARG A 328 2.88 -22.68 2.15
N TRP A 329 1.67 -23.23 2.29
CA TRP A 329 0.53 -22.80 1.48
C TRP A 329 0.24 -21.30 1.64
N GLN A 330 0.20 -20.79 2.87
CA GLN A 330 -0.05 -19.36 3.12
C GLN A 330 1.03 -18.45 2.54
N ALA A 331 2.30 -18.89 2.56
CA ALA A 331 3.40 -18.16 1.94
C ALA A 331 3.25 -18.13 0.41
N ALA A 332 2.81 -19.25 -0.19
CA ALA A 332 2.52 -19.33 -1.61
C ALA A 332 1.32 -18.44 -2.01
N ASP A 333 0.23 -18.41 -1.22
CA ASP A 333 -0.90 -17.49 -1.43
C ASP A 333 -0.44 -16.02 -1.42
N CYS A 334 0.42 -15.66 -0.45
CA CYS A 334 1.00 -14.32 -0.39
C CYS A 334 1.87 -14.03 -1.61
N LEU A 335 2.68 -14.99 -2.07
CA LEU A 335 3.47 -14.86 -3.29
C LEU A 335 2.59 -14.67 -4.53
N GLY A 336 1.48 -15.39 -4.67
CA GLY A 336 0.56 -15.21 -5.80
C GLY A 336 -0.06 -13.82 -5.88
N LYS A 337 -0.29 -13.17 -4.74
CA LYS A 337 -0.72 -11.76 -4.73
C LYS A 337 0.39 -10.81 -5.17
N ILE A 338 1.64 -11.10 -4.81
CA ILE A 338 2.81 -10.20 -4.95
C ILE A 338 3.53 -10.36 -6.30
N ASP A 339 3.59 -11.59 -6.79
CA ASP A 339 4.30 -12.01 -8.00
C ASP A 339 3.52 -13.12 -8.72
N PRO A 340 2.41 -12.77 -9.40
CA PRO A 340 1.73 -13.71 -10.30
C PRO A 340 2.72 -14.29 -11.31
N GLY A 341 2.67 -15.60 -11.53
CA GLY A 341 3.60 -16.34 -12.40
C GLY A 341 4.96 -16.69 -11.76
N ASN A 342 5.16 -16.44 -10.46
CA ASN A 342 6.42 -16.75 -9.77
C ASN A 342 6.76 -18.25 -9.87
N GLN A 343 7.84 -18.56 -10.58
CA GLN A 343 8.27 -19.93 -10.86
C GLN A 343 8.68 -20.71 -9.61
N THR A 344 9.21 -20.03 -8.58
CA THR A 344 9.57 -20.68 -7.31
C THR A 344 8.32 -21.11 -6.54
N ALA A 345 7.30 -20.25 -6.50
CA ALA A 345 6.00 -20.56 -5.90
C ALA A 345 5.29 -21.68 -6.67
N ILE A 346 5.31 -21.65 -8.01
CA ILE A 346 4.76 -22.70 -8.87
C ILE A 346 5.42 -24.05 -8.58
N ALA A 347 6.75 -24.10 -8.58
CA ALA A 347 7.50 -25.33 -8.32
C ALA A 347 7.25 -25.87 -6.90
N ALA A 348 7.25 -25.01 -5.89
CA ALA A 348 7.00 -25.40 -4.51
C ALA A 348 5.58 -25.94 -4.31
N LEU A 349 4.57 -25.27 -4.86
CA LEU A 349 3.17 -25.73 -4.81
C LEU A 349 2.99 -27.04 -5.58
N GLY A 350 3.60 -27.19 -6.75
CA GLY A 350 3.59 -28.45 -7.51
C GLY A 350 4.13 -29.61 -6.67
N LYS A 351 5.25 -29.40 -5.98
CA LYS A 351 5.80 -30.40 -5.05
C LYS A 351 4.86 -30.73 -3.89
N VAL A 352 4.17 -29.73 -3.32
CA VAL A 352 3.16 -29.98 -2.27
C VAL A 352 2.02 -30.84 -2.82
N LEU A 353 1.52 -30.57 -4.03
CA LEU A 353 0.45 -31.35 -4.67
C LEU A 353 0.83 -32.82 -4.92
N GLU A 354 2.08 -33.07 -5.27
CA GLU A 354 2.63 -34.42 -5.46
C GLU A 354 2.79 -35.18 -4.15
N THR A 355 3.21 -34.50 -3.08
CA THR A 355 3.69 -35.14 -1.85
C THR A 355 2.69 -35.16 -0.70
N THR A 356 1.77 -34.20 -0.62
CA THR A 356 0.81 -34.11 0.49
C THR A 356 -0.18 -35.25 0.49
N LYS A 357 -0.56 -35.73 1.67
CA LYS A 357 -1.67 -36.67 1.86
C LYS A 357 -2.93 -36.00 2.40
N ASP A 358 -2.82 -34.74 2.80
CA ASP A 358 -3.91 -33.97 3.38
C ASP A 358 -4.76 -33.36 2.26
N GLU A 359 -6.06 -33.70 2.25
CA GLU A 359 -6.98 -33.23 1.21
C GLU A 359 -7.17 -31.71 1.26
N ASP A 360 -7.19 -31.14 2.47
CA ASP A 360 -7.36 -29.70 2.67
C ASP A 360 -6.16 -28.93 2.13
N THR A 361 -4.95 -29.36 2.49
CA THR A 361 -3.70 -28.82 1.94
C THR A 361 -3.65 -28.99 0.42
N ARG A 362 -4.10 -30.13 -0.12
CA ARG A 362 -4.07 -30.40 -1.57
C ARG A 362 -4.95 -29.41 -2.36
N TRP A 363 -6.20 -29.19 -1.97
CA TRP A 363 -7.06 -28.25 -2.71
C TRP A 363 -6.58 -26.81 -2.56
N GLN A 364 -6.12 -26.44 -1.36
CA GLN A 364 -5.56 -25.11 -1.07
C GLN A 364 -4.32 -24.82 -1.92
N ALA A 365 -3.39 -25.77 -2.01
CA ALA A 365 -2.21 -25.66 -2.87
C ALA A 365 -2.58 -25.54 -4.34
N ALA A 366 -3.61 -26.25 -4.80
CA ALA A 366 -4.05 -26.20 -6.19
C ALA A 366 -4.79 -24.88 -6.51
N ASP A 367 -5.62 -24.38 -5.60
CA ASP A 367 -6.26 -23.07 -5.68
C ASP A 367 -5.22 -21.94 -5.80
N CYS A 368 -4.21 -21.95 -4.93
CA CYS A 368 -3.11 -20.97 -5.01
C CYS A 368 -2.31 -21.11 -6.30
N LEU A 369 -2.03 -22.34 -6.74
CA LEU A 369 -1.28 -22.57 -7.97
C LEU A 369 -2.04 -22.02 -9.18
N GLY A 370 -3.36 -22.23 -9.26
CA GLY A 370 -4.17 -21.67 -10.33
C GLY A 370 -4.35 -20.15 -10.27
N LYS A 371 -4.25 -19.53 -9.07
CA LYS A 371 -4.20 -18.07 -8.92
C LYS A 371 -2.86 -17.47 -9.35
N ILE A 372 -1.76 -18.18 -9.07
CA ILE A 372 -0.41 -17.77 -9.50
C ILE A 372 -0.24 -17.96 -11.00
N ASP A 373 -0.73 -19.08 -11.52
CA ASP A 373 -0.59 -19.50 -12.92
C ASP A 373 -1.96 -19.92 -13.48
N PRO A 374 -2.78 -18.94 -13.92
CA PRO A 374 -4.09 -19.22 -14.49
C PRO A 374 -4.02 -20.21 -15.66
N GLY A 375 -4.82 -21.28 -15.60
CA GLY A 375 -4.79 -22.35 -16.60
C GLY A 375 -3.73 -23.44 -16.35
N ASN A 376 -3.03 -23.43 -15.21
CA ASN A 376 -2.07 -24.47 -14.85
C ASN A 376 -2.73 -25.86 -14.80
N GLN A 377 -2.31 -26.75 -15.70
CA GLN A 377 -2.90 -28.08 -15.84
C GLN A 377 -2.67 -28.97 -14.61
N THR A 378 -1.57 -28.77 -13.89
CA THR A 378 -1.28 -29.51 -12.65
C THR A 378 -2.26 -29.11 -11.54
N ALA A 379 -2.55 -27.81 -11.42
CA ALA A 379 -3.57 -27.31 -10.48
C ALA A 379 -4.96 -27.86 -10.82
N ILE A 380 -5.34 -27.80 -12.10
CA ILE A 380 -6.64 -28.30 -12.58
C ILE A 380 -6.78 -29.80 -12.29
N ALA A 381 -5.79 -30.61 -12.68
CA ALA A 381 -5.81 -32.04 -12.41
C ALA A 381 -5.86 -32.37 -10.90
N ALA A 382 -5.16 -31.59 -10.07
CA ALA A 382 -5.20 -31.77 -8.62
C ALA A 382 -6.57 -31.45 -8.02
N LEU A 383 -7.24 -30.37 -8.46
CA LEU A 383 -8.59 -30.02 -8.02
C LEU A 383 -9.62 -31.05 -8.46
N VAL A 384 -9.59 -31.51 -9.71
CA VAL A 384 -10.46 -32.58 -10.22
C VAL A 384 -10.32 -33.83 -9.36
N LYS A 385 -9.08 -34.25 -9.07
CA LYS A 385 -8.83 -35.39 -8.19
C LYS A 385 -9.43 -35.19 -6.79
N VAL A 386 -9.33 -33.99 -6.20
CA VAL A 386 -9.97 -33.71 -4.90
C VAL A 386 -11.48 -33.86 -5.00
N ILE A 387 -12.12 -33.29 -6.03
CA ILE A 387 -13.57 -33.34 -6.23
C ILE A 387 -14.05 -34.80 -6.33
N GLU A 388 -13.35 -35.63 -7.10
CA GLU A 388 -13.68 -37.03 -7.32
C GLU A 388 -13.49 -37.92 -6.07
N THR A 389 -12.47 -37.61 -5.26
CA THR A 389 -12.01 -38.54 -4.20
C THR A 389 -12.44 -38.14 -2.79
N THR A 390 -12.65 -36.86 -2.53
CA THR A 390 -12.97 -36.38 -1.18
C THR A 390 -14.37 -36.80 -0.75
N LYS A 391 -14.52 -37.15 0.53
CA LYS A 391 -15.82 -37.37 1.18
C LYS A 391 -16.32 -36.14 1.94
N ASN A 392 -15.49 -35.11 2.08
CA ASN A 392 -15.85 -33.89 2.78
C ASN A 392 -16.57 -32.93 1.81
N GLU A 393 -17.84 -32.67 2.07
CA GLU A 393 -18.66 -31.79 1.22
C GLU A 393 -18.12 -30.36 1.15
N TYR A 394 -17.56 -29.84 2.25
CA TYR A 394 -16.96 -28.51 2.28
C TYR A 394 -15.70 -28.46 1.40
N THR A 395 -14.81 -29.44 1.54
CA THR A 395 -13.60 -29.57 0.71
C THR A 395 -13.94 -29.75 -0.77
N ARG A 396 -14.96 -30.55 -1.08
CA ARG A 396 -15.47 -30.73 -2.45
C ARG A 396 -15.99 -29.41 -3.04
N TYR A 397 -16.79 -28.67 -2.27
CA TYR A 397 -17.34 -27.38 -2.68
C TYR A 397 -16.22 -26.36 -2.96
N GLN A 398 -15.21 -26.26 -2.09
CA GLN A 398 -14.09 -25.34 -2.30
C GLN A 398 -13.28 -25.72 -3.54
N ALA A 399 -12.98 -27.01 -3.73
CA ALA A 399 -12.24 -27.48 -4.90
C ALA A 399 -12.99 -27.20 -6.22
N ALA A 400 -14.31 -27.42 -6.25
CA ALA A 400 -15.15 -27.09 -7.41
C ALA A 400 -15.21 -25.59 -7.67
N LYS A 401 -15.30 -24.76 -6.62
CA LYS A 401 -15.27 -23.29 -6.75
C LYS A 401 -13.95 -22.82 -7.34
N SER A 402 -12.83 -23.28 -6.80
CA SER A 402 -11.49 -22.95 -7.30
C SER A 402 -11.31 -23.39 -8.75
N LEU A 403 -11.80 -24.58 -9.11
CA LEU A 403 -11.72 -25.11 -10.48
C LEU A 403 -12.50 -24.23 -11.47
N GLY A 404 -13.67 -23.72 -11.07
CA GLY A 404 -14.43 -22.75 -11.86
C GLY A 404 -13.72 -21.40 -12.05
N GLU A 405 -12.94 -20.97 -11.05
CA GLU A 405 -12.14 -19.73 -11.12
C GLU A 405 -10.89 -19.88 -12.01
N ILE A 406 -10.18 -21.00 -11.93
CA ILE A 406 -8.86 -21.17 -12.59
C ILE A 406 -8.93 -21.93 -13.93
N GLY A 407 -10.01 -22.68 -14.15
CA GLY A 407 -10.20 -23.58 -15.29
C GLY A 407 -11.18 -23.04 -16.33
N GLN A 408 -11.39 -21.73 -16.41
CA GLN A 408 -12.34 -21.14 -17.34
C GLN A 408 -12.00 -21.54 -18.80
N GLY A 409 -12.91 -22.29 -19.44
CA GLY A 409 -12.71 -22.82 -20.79
C GLY A 409 -11.83 -24.06 -20.90
N ASN A 410 -11.41 -24.66 -19.77
CA ASN A 410 -10.69 -25.94 -19.77
C ASN A 410 -11.69 -27.11 -19.84
N GLU A 411 -11.56 -27.97 -20.85
CA GLU A 411 -12.47 -29.09 -21.08
C GLU A 411 -12.51 -30.09 -19.91
N THR A 412 -11.35 -30.35 -19.28
CA THR A 412 -11.25 -31.23 -18.10
C THR A 412 -11.93 -30.61 -16.88
N ALA A 413 -11.81 -29.29 -16.71
CA ALA A 413 -12.50 -28.58 -15.63
C ALA A 413 -14.02 -28.55 -15.81
N ILE A 414 -14.51 -28.50 -17.04
CA ILE A 414 -15.94 -28.50 -17.37
C ILE A 414 -16.56 -29.90 -17.19
N ALA A 415 -15.78 -30.96 -17.43
CA ALA A 415 -16.25 -32.34 -17.35
C ALA A 415 -16.29 -32.91 -15.93
N ALA A 416 -15.47 -32.39 -15.02
CA ALA A 416 -15.40 -32.77 -13.61
C ALA A 416 -16.51 -32.11 -12.78
#